data_AF-A0A2N7XSP6-F1
#
_entry.id   AF-A0A2N7XSP6-F1
#
_cell.length_a   1.000
_cell.length_b   1.000
_cell.length_c   1.000
_cell.angle_alpha   90.00
_cell.angle_beta   90.00
_cell.angle_gamma   90.00
#
_symmetry.space_group_name_H-M   'P 1'
#
loop_
_entity.id
_entity.type
_entity.pdbx_description
1 polymer ?
#
loop_
_entity_poly.entity_id
_entity_poly.type
_entity_poly.pdbx_seq_one_letter_code
_entity_poly.pdbx_strand_id
1 'polypeptide(L)'
;VLALAIPAFAQDKEQDRVENAGTVMKEILNAPDGIPQDILDKADCVVILPSVLKFAIGIGGSYGRGLMTCRGGSTFHGNWG
;
A
#
# COMPACT_ATOMS: atom_id res chain seq x y z
N VAL A 1 -20.70 -13.89 30.98
CA VAL A 1 -20.86 -13.41 29.59
C VAL A 1 -19.83 -14.16 28.75
N LEU A 2 -20.25 -15.27 28.12
CA LEU A 2 -19.39 -16.10 27.29
C LEU A 2 -19.49 -15.56 25.86
N ALA A 3 -18.60 -14.65 25.49
CA ALA A 3 -18.55 -14.11 24.14
C ALA A 3 -17.94 -15.19 23.21
N LEU A 4 -18.79 -15.78 22.38
CA LEU A 4 -18.36 -16.64 21.26
C LEU A 4 -17.60 -15.77 20.26
N ALA A 5 -16.29 -15.95 20.18
CA ALA A 5 -15.45 -15.30 19.17
C ALA A 5 -15.76 -15.92 17.79
N ILE A 6 -16.45 -15.16 16.95
CA ILE A 6 -16.62 -15.49 15.53
C ILE A 6 -15.26 -15.31 14.86
N PRO A 7 -14.70 -16.31 14.15
CA PRO A 7 -13.45 -16.14 13.44
C PRO A 7 -13.64 -15.09 12.35
N ALA A 8 -12.83 -14.03 12.40
CA ALA A 8 -12.88 -12.92 11.46
C ALA A 8 -12.24 -13.34 10.11
N PHE A 9 -13.03 -13.88 9.18
CA PHE A 9 -12.66 -14.20 7.78
C PHE A 9 -12.21 -12.98 6.93
N ALA A 10 -11.96 -11.83 7.56
CA ALA A 10 -11.44 -10.63 6.92
C ALA A 10 -9.90 -10.53 7.01
N GLN A 11 -9.24 -11.28 7.91
CA GLN A 11 -7.79 -11.18 8.09
C GLN A 11 -6.99 -11.65 6.87
N ASP A 12 -7.37 -12.77 6.25
CA ASP A 12 -6.58 -13.39 5.17
C ASP A 12 -6.43 -12.46 3.96
N LYS A 13 -7.54 -11.81 3.54
CA LYS A 13 -7.53 -10.86 2.41
C LYS A 13 -6.70 -9.61 2.68
N GLU A 14 -6.60 -9.17 3.93
CA GLU A 14 -5.76 -8.04 4.29
C GLU A 14 -4.28 -8.43 4.31
N GLN A 15 -3.95 -9.64 4.77
CA GLN A 15 -2.59 -10.16 4.72
C GLN A 15 -2.09 -10.29 3.28
N ASP A 16 -2.90 -10.87 2.39
CA ASP A 16 -2.56 -10.98 0.97
C ASP A 16 -2.33 -9.61 0.33
N ARG A 17 -3.11 -8.58 0.71
CA ARG A 17 -2.92 -7.21 0.21
C ARG A 17 -1.61 -6.59 0.69
N VAL A 18 -1.24 -6.84 1.95
CA VAL A 18 0.03 -6.38 2.54
C VAL A 18 1.22 -7.03 1.83
N GLU A 19 1.17 -8.35 1.64
CA GLU A 19 2.23 -9.08 0.95
C GLU A 19 2.37 -8.63 -0.52
N ASN A 20 1.26 -8.55 -1.26
CA ASN A 20 1.26 -8.13 -2.65
C ASN A 20 1.79 -6.69 -2.83
N ALA A 21 1.42 -5.77 -1.95
CA ALA A 21 1.96 -4.41 -1.99
C ALA A 21 3.47 -4.37 -1.71
N GLY A 22 3.96 -5.19 -0.77
CA GLY A 22 5.39 -5.33 -0.50
C GLY A 22 6.16 -5.88 -1.71
N THR A 23 5.59 -6.85 -2.41
CA THR A 23 6.16 -7.41 -3.64
C THR A 23 6.23 -6.36 -4.75
N VAL A 24 5.12 -5.67 -5.05
CA VAL A 24 5.08 -4.61 -6.07
C VAL A 24 6.07 -3.49 -5.73
N MET A 25 6.18 -3.10 -4.46
CA MET A 25 7.15 -2.08 -4.05
C MET A 25 8.58 -2.52 -4.32
N LYS A 26 8.94 -3.76 -3.97
CA LYS A 26 10.28 -4.31 -4.25
C LYS A 26 10.56 -4.38 -5.75
N GLU A 27 9.59 -4.78 -6.55
CA GLU A 27 9.73 -4.83 -8.01
C GLU A 27 10.00 -3.44 -8.59
N ILE A 28 9.24 -2.43 -8.17
CA ILE A 28 9.40 -1.04 -8.63
C ILE A 28 10.76 -0.47 -8.20
N LEU A 29 11.21 -0.76 -6.98
CA LEU A 29 12.51 -0.28 -6.50
C LEU A 29 13.71 -0.91 -7.22
N ASN A 30 13.56 -2.13 -7.73
CA ASN A 30 14.61 -2.85 -8.46
C ASN A 30 14.52 -2.65 -9.98
N ALA A 31 13.46 -2.03 -10.48
CA ALA A 31 13.29 -1.73 -11.91
C ALA A 31 14.26 -0.61 -12.33
N PRO A 32 14.84 -0.68 -13.54
CA PRO A 32 15.76 0.36 -14.05
C PRO A 32 15.07 1.71 -14.25
N ASP A 33 13.77 1.72 -14.56
CA ASP A 33 12.92 2.91 -14.67
C ASP A 33 12.08 3.14 -13.38
N GLY A 34 12.58 2.60 -12.25
CA GLY A 34 11.92 2.66 -10.95
C GLY A 34 11.91 4.04 -10.30
N ILE A 35 11.35 4.12 -9.09
CA ILE A 35 11.30 5.36 -8.31
C ILE A 35 12.73 5.71 -7.84
N PRO A 36 13.27 6.90 -8.17
CA PRO A 36 14.57 7.33 -7.69
C PRO A 36 14.60 7.42 -6.15
N GLN A 37 15.70 6.95 -5.54
CA GLN A 37 15.84 6.93 -4.08
C GLN A 37 15.77 8.34 -3.47
N ASP A 38 16.25 9.38 -4.17
CA ASP A 38 16.22 10.76 -3.69
C ASP A 38 14.80 11.35 -3.59
N ILE A 39 13.87 10.84 -4.40
CA ILE A 39 12.45 11.20 -4.32
C ILE A 39 11.77 10.44 -3.20
N LEU A 40 12.07 9.14 -3.06
CA LEU A 40 11.56 8.32 -1.96
C LEU A 40 12.02 8.86 -0.59
N ASP A 41 13.25 9.39 -0.52
CA ASP A 41 13.81 9.95 0.71
C ASP A 41 13.19 11.28 1.15
N LYS A 42 12.57 12.01 0.22
CA LYS A 42 11.85 13.26 0.48
C LYS A 42 10.35 13.05 0.70
N ALA A 43 9.84 11.84 0.44
CA ALA A 43 8.43 11.54 0.59
C ALA A 43 8.07 11.34 2.07
N ASP A 44 7.02 12.04 2.52
CA ASP A 44 6.48 11.87 3.88
C ASP A 44 5.68 10.57 4.00
N CYS A 45 4.94 10.21 2.94
CA CYS A 45 4.11 9.02 2.87
C CYS A 45 4.16 8.37 1.49
N VAL A 46 4.01 7.05 1.45
CA VAL A 46 3.96 6.22 0.24
C VAL A 46 2.66 5.43 0.24
N VAL A 47 1.93 5.50 -0.88
CA VAL A 47 0.69 4.76 -1.09
C VAL A 47 0.90 3.71 -2.17
N ILE A 48 0.63 2.45 -1.84
CA ILE A 48 0.80 1.31 -2.75
C ILE A 48 -0.58 0.74 -3.05
N LEU A 49 -0.97 0.77 -4.32
CA LEU A 49 -2.25 0.24 -4.79
C LEU A 49 -1.98 -0.99 -5.68
N PRO A 50 -1.85 -2.20 -5.10
CA PRO A 50 -1.46 -3.40 -5.86
C PRO A 50 -2.55 -3.86 -6.85
N SER A 51 -3.81 -3.48 -6.61
CA SER A 51 -4.92 -3.80 -7.51
C SER A 51 -5.84 -2.59 -7.65
N VAL A 52 -5.87 -2.02 -8.85
CA VAL A 52 -6.81 -0.97 -9.24
C VAL A 52 -7.63 -1.45 -10.43
N LEU A 53 -8.95 -1.42 -10.30
CA LEU A 53 -9.87 -1.58 -11.41
C LEU A 53 -9.95 -0.25 -12.16
N LYS A 54 -9.47 -0.27 -13.40
CA LYS A 54 -9.57 0.87 -14.32
C LYS A 54 -10.80 0.67 -15.20
N PHE A 55 -11.79 1.53 -15.07
CA PHE A 55 -12.94 1.59 -15.98
C PHE A 55 -12.74 2.75 -16.94
N ALA A 56 -12.71 2.46 -18.24
CA ALA A 56 -12.55 3.44 -19.30
C ALA A 56 -13.68 3.26 -20.34
N ILE A 57 -14.89 3.71 -19.99
CA ILE A 57 -16.00 3.83 -20.94
C ILE A 57 -16.47 5.29 -20.90
N GLY A 58 -15.81 6.15 -21.69
CA GLY A 58 -16.15 7.57 -21.86
C GLY A 58 -15.76 8.50 -20.68
N ILE A 59 -15.95 8.05 -19.44
CA ILE A 59 -15.51 8.75 -18.22
C ILE A 59 -14.58 7.78 -17.48
N GLY A 60 -13.30 8.14 -17.37
CA GLY A 60 -12.31 7.31 -16.72
C GLY A 60 -12.49 7.30 -15.19
N GLY A 61 -12.56 6.11 -14.59
CA GLY A 61 -12.59 5.93 -13.14
C GLY A 61 -11.61 4.84 -12.72
N SER A 62 -10.88 5.08 -11.62
CA SER A 62 -10.03 4.06 -11.00
C SER A 62 -10.54 3.79 -9.59
N TYR A 63 -10.87 2.53 -9.30
CA TYR A 63 -11.26 2.09 -7.97
C TYR A 63 -10.35 0.95 -7.52
N GLY A 64 -9.74 1.09 -6.35
CA GLY A 64 -8.87 0.06 -5.80
C GLY A 64 -8.69 0.25 -4.30
N ARG A 65 -8.19 -0.80 -3.66
CA ARG A 65 -7.78 -0.76 -2.26
C ARG A 65 -6.29 -1.02 -2.19
N GLY A 66 -5.61 -0.25 -1.35
CA GLY A 66 -4.17 -0.39 -1.14
C GLY A 66 -3.79 -0.03 0.27
N LEU A 67 -2.52 0.28 0.45
CA LEU A 67 -1.90 0.52 1.75
C LEU A 67 -1.20 1.87 1.70
N MET A 68 -1.09 2.52 2.84
CA MET A 68 -0.35 3.76 3.01
C MET A 68 0.57 3.59 4.20
N THR A 69 1.86 3.87 4.02
CA THR A 69 2.82 4.00 5.12
C THR A 69 3.38 5.42 5.10
N CYS A 70 3.56 6.00 6.28
CA CYS A 70 4.17 7.30 6.46
C CYS A 70 5.40 7.14 7.35
N ARG A 71 6.36 8.04 7.18
CA ARG A 71 7.48 8.14 8.10
C ARG A 71 7.01 8.50 9.50
N GLY A 72 7.71 7.95 10.50
CA GLY A 72 7.42 8.21 11.90
C GLY A 72 7.75 9.65 12.34
N GLY A 73 7.29 10.02 13.53
CA GLY A 73 7.53 11.32 14.13
C GLY A 73 6.53 12.40 13.71
N SER A 74 6.44 13.47 14.51
CA SER A 74 5.49 14.58 14.29
C SER A 74 5.74 15.37 13.00
N THR A 75 6.93 15.26 12.44
CA THR A 75 7.36 15.95 11.22
C THR A 75 7.56 15.00 10.03
N PHE A 76 7.21 13.72 10.11
CA PHE A 76 7.40 12.73 9.04
C PHE A 76 8.85 12.56 8.53
N HIS A 77 9.84 12.88 9.37
CA HIS A 77 11.27 12.67 9.08
C HIS A 77 11.87 11.44 9.81
N GLY A 78 11.05 10.68 10.54
CA GLY A 78 11.48 9.47 11.22
C GLY A 78 11.59 8.26 10.29
N ASN A 79 11.90 7.10 10.86
CA ASN A 79 12.01 5.86 10.11
C ASN A 79 10.68 5.47 9.47
N TRP A 80 10.77 4.69 8.38
CA TRP A 80 9.61 4.01 7.80
C TRP A 80 9.02 3.02 8.81
N GLY A 81 7.69 3.04 8.92
CA GLY A 81 6.89 2.15 9.77
C GLY A 81 6.24 1.01 9.02
#